data_AF-A0A8J8J8D3-F1
#
_entry.id   AF-A0A8J8J8D3-F1
#
_cell.length_a   1.000
_cell.length_b   1.000
_cell.length_c   1.000
_cell.angle_alpha   90.00
_cell.angle_beta   90.00
_cell.angle_gamma   90.00
#
_symmetry.space_group_name_H-M   'P 1'
#
loop_
_entity.id
_entity.type
_entity.pdbx_description
1 polymer ?
#
loop_
_entity_poly.entity_id
_entity_poly.type
_entity_poly.pdbx_seq_one_letter_code
_entity_poly.pdbx_strand_id
1 'polypeptide(L)' 'MAQSSRFVRGIYIDSEVEKRAKALAKVKGTSINQVFREAVLKLYRIELGNTRPEDILKD' A
#
# COMPACT_ATOMS: atom_id res chain seq x y z
N MET A 1 -14.28 13.34 -9.80
CA MET A 1 -14.70 12.95 -8.44
C MET A 1 -13.45 12.67 -7.63
N ALA A 2 -13.16 13.47 -6.60
CA ALA A 2 -11.98 13.24 -5.77
C ALA A 2 -12.19 11.92 -4.99
N GLN A 3 -11.36 10.92 -5.28
CA GLN A 3 -11.37 9.64 -4.58
C GLN A 3 -11.18 9.92 -3.09
N SER A 4 -12.20 9.62 -2.27
CA SER A 4 -12.19 9.89 -0.83
C SER A 4 -10.99 9.19 -0.18
N SER A 5 -9.97 9.94 0.20
CA SER A 5 -8.83 9.41 0.94
C SER A 5 -9.26 9.14 2.38
N ARG A 6 -9.42 7.87 2.74
CA ARG A 6 -9.65 7.47 4.14
C ARG A 6 -8.29 7.23 4.80
N PHE A 7 -8.04 7.91 5.91
CA PHE A 7 -6.83 7.68 6.70
C PHE A 7 -6.95 6.37 7.47
N VAL A 8 -6.03 5.43 7.24
CA VAL A 8 -5.96 4.17 7.98
C VAL A 8 -4.98 4.35 9.13
N ARG A 9 -5.47 4.45 10.38
CA ARG A 9 -4.65 4.36 11.60
C ARG A 9 -4.58 2.90 12.05
N GLY A 10 -3.38 2.40 12.37
CA GLY A 10 -3.22 1.14 13.10
C GLY A 10 -2.54 -0.02 12.35
N ILE A 11 -1.75 0.23 11.30
CA ILE A 11 -0.92 -0.83 10.72
C ILE A 11 0.31 -1.04 11.62
N TYR A 12 0.38 -2.18 12.29
CA TYR A 12 1.55 -2.61 13.04
C TYR A 12 2.58 -3.21 12.07
N ILE A 13 3.80 -2.69 12.10
CA ILE A 13 4.93 -3.20 11.31
C ILE A 13 6.10 -3.47 12.25
N ASP A 14 6.92 -4.47 11.90
CA ASP A 14 8.18 -4.69 12.60
C ASP A 14 9.27 -3.71 12.13
N SER A 15 10.40 -3.74 12.85
CA SER A 15 11.55 -2.85 12.59
C SER A 15 12.23 -3.11 11.24
N GLU A 16 12.11 -4.31 10.67
CA GLU A 16 12.72 -4.65 9.38
C GLU A 16 11.90 -4.02 8.24
N VAL A 17 10.58 -4.19 8.28
CA VAL A 17 9.64 -3.56 7.35
C VAL A 17 9.77 -2.05 7.40
N GLU A 18 9.86 -1.47 8.61
CA GLU A 18 10.05 -0.03 8.78
C GLU A 18 11.34 0.48 8.11
N LYS A 19 12.47 -0.20 8.32
CA LYS A 19 13.77 0.16 7.72
C LYS A 19 13.71 0.10 6.20
N ARG A 20 13.13 -0.97 5.64
CA ARG A 20 12.97 -1.15 4.19
C ARG A 20 12.05 -0.07 3.60
N ALA A 21 10.94 0.24 4.25
CA ALA A 21 10.03 1.30 3.81
C ALA A 21 10.70 2.68 3.82
N LYS A 22 11.47 3.00 4.87
CA LYS A 22 12.28 4.24 4.97
C LYS A 22 13.32 4.33 3.86
N ALA A 23 14.06 3.25 3.59
CA ALA A 23 15.05 3.21 2.52
C ALA A 23 14.42 3.45 1.14
N LEU A 24 13.29 2.79 0.85
CA LEU A 24 12.54 2.97 -0.40
C LEU A 24 12.00 4.40 -0.54
N ALA A 25 11.45 4.96 0.54
CA ALA A 25 10.95 6.34 0.56
C ALA A 25 12.07 7.33 0.21
N LYS A 26 13.26 7.14 0.80
CA LYS A 26 14.45 7.96 0.53
C LYS A 26 14.90 7.87 -0.93
N VAL A 27 15.07 6.66 -1.47
CA VAL A 27 15.53 6.46 -2.87
C VAL A 27 14.54 7.05 -3.88
N LYS A 28 13.24 6.98 -3.60
CA LYS A 28 12.19 7.49 -4.48
C LYS A 28 11.87 8.97 -4.31
N GLY A 29 12.42 9.63 -3.28
CA GLY A 29 12.03 11.01 -2.95
C GLY A 29 10.55 11.14 -2.59
N THR A 30 9.98 10.15 -1.89
CA THR A 30 8.55 10.14 -1.51
C THR A 30 8.34 9.85 -0.03
N SER A 31 7.10 9.85 0.44
CA SER A 31 6.75 9.53 1.83
C SER A 31 6.64 8.03 2.06
N ILE A 32 6.88 7.59 3.31
CA ILE A 32 6.65 6.20 3.74
C ILE A 32 5.21 5.75 3.45
N ASN A 33 4.23 6.64 3.64
CA ASN A 33 2.82 6.35 3.36
C ASN A 33 2.59 6.02 1.87
N GLN A 34 3.25 6.75 0.97
CA GLN A 34 3.19 6.47 -0.47
C GLN A 34 3.82 5.12 -0.79
N VAL A 35 4.93 4.76 -0.12
CA VAL A 35 5.55 3.43 -0.26
C VAL A 35 4.57 2.32 0.14
N PHE A 36 3.87 2.46 1.27
CA PHE A 36 2.87 1.47 1.69
C PHE A 36 1.70 1.38 0.71
N ARG A 37 1.20 2.52 0.21
CA ARG A 37 0.15 2.54 -0.81
C ARG A 37 0.56 1.77 -2.06
N GLU A 38 1.77 2.02 -2.56
CA GLU A 38 2.31 1.30 -3.71
C GLU A 38 2.51 -0.19 -3.43
N ALA A 39 2.98 -0.56 -2.23
CA ALA A 39 3.17 -1.94 -1.86
C ALA A 39 1.86 -2.74 -1.90
N VAL A 40 0.76 -2.18 -1.37
CA VAL A 40 -0.57 -2.81 -1.43
C VAL A 40 -1.02 -3.02 -2.89
N LEU A 41 -0.90 -1.99 -3.74
CA LEU A 41 -1.31 -2.08 -5.15
C LEU A 41 -0.46 -3.09 -5.94
N LYS A 42 0.85 -3.13 -5.67
CA LYS A 42 1.75 -4.10 -6.30
C LYS A 42 1.44 -5.52 -5.88
N LEU A 43 1.28 -5.75 -4.56
CA LEU A 43 0.93 -7.06 -4.04
C LEU A 43 -0.41 -7.54 -4.62
N TYR A 44 -1.43 -6.68 -4.60
CA TYR A 44 -2.73 -6.99 -5.18
C TYR A 44 -2.60 -7.44 -6.65
N ARG A 45 -1.83 -6.72 -7.47
CA ARG A 45 -1.62 -7.07 -8.87
C ARG A 45 -0.85 -8.37 -9.07
N ILE A 46 0.09 -8.69 -8.17
CA ILE A 46 0.84 -9.95 -8.22
C ILE A 46 -0.08 -11.13 -7.89
N GLU A 47 -0.89 -10.99 -6.84
CA GLU A 47 -1.75 -12.07 -6.35
C GLU A 47 -3.03 -12.26 -7.19
N LEU A 48 -3.62 -11.17 -7.67
CA LEU A 48 -4.98 -11.15 -8.23
C LEU A 48 -5.03 -10.62 -9.67
N GLY A 49 -3.90 -10.22 -10.25
CA GLY A 49 -3.83 -9.68 -11.60
C GLY A 49 -4.64 -8.39 -11.75
N ASN A 50 -5.55 -8.37 -12.73
CA ASN A 50 -6.42 -7.24 -13.02
C ASN A 50 -7.84 -7.42 -12.45
N THR A 51 -8.05 -8.40 -11.56
CA THR A 51 -9.34 -8.64 -10.92
C THR A 51 -9.77 -7.40 -10.14
N ARG A 52 -11.02 -6.96 -10.28
CA ARG A 52 -11.49 -5.77 -9.58
C ARG A 52 -11.78 -6.11 -8.11
N PRO A 53 -11.42 -5.25 -7.13
CA PRO A 53 -11.67 -5.54 -5.72
C PRO A 53 -13.14 -5.86 -5.41
N GLU A 54 -14.08 -5.21 -6.11
CA GLU A 54 -15.52 -5.40 -5.96
C GLU A 54 -16.00 -6.79 -6.41
N ASP A 55 -15.22 -7.49 -7.24
CA ASP A 55 -15.54 -8.87 -7.64
C ASP A 55 -15.17 -9.88 -6.55
N ILE A 56 -14.28 -9.52 -5.61
CA ILE A 56 -13.77 -10.38 -4.52
C ILE A 56 -14.49 -10.08 -3.20
N LEU A 57 -14.73 -8.81 -2.90
CA LEU A 57 -15.33 -8.35 -1.64
C LEU A 57 -16.86 -8.40 -1.66
N LYS A 58 -17.46 -9.23 -2.52
CA LYS A 58 -18.91 -9.47 -2.48
C LYS A 58 -19.24 -10.22 -1.19
N ASP A 59 -20.18 -9.67 -0.42
CA ASP A 59 -20.86 -10.38 0.67
C ASP A 59 -21.54 -11.66 0.16
#